data_AF-A0A7Y9WM27-F1
#
_entry.id   AF-A0A7Y9WM27-F1
#
_cell.length_a   1.000
_cell.length_b   1.000
_cell.length_c   1.000
_cell.angle_alpha   90.00
_cell.angle_beta   90.00
_cell.angle_gamma   90.00
#
_symmetry.space_group_name_H-M   'P 1'
#
loop_
_entity.id
_entity.type
_entity.pdbx_description
1 polymer ?
#
loop_
_entity_poly.entity_id
_entity_poly.type
_entity_poly.pdbx_seq_one_letter_code
_entity_poly.pdbx_strand_id
1 'polypeptide(L)'
;MSTTFVEFGGAASVRPFVSHWIKRARLPFDAWSRRRRWVVALLIAVTVFALGTHGWIVADFSGVDASRSALAASVRRLADARHSLGQLPALRREVAATGAVRSSASWTSADDVRIVSELAAQNDVTLLSLEPGAASGAGAESMRPLQFTARTDFVHLMAFLRGLSDLPVLTVPVDVTVKRDAVSLVVNATLNMFSALRPAPLNASADAFVDASLDSDDDEDLVFFDPFSPPQMFAAGGVSDGSALRLVGLLRDRTRGLALLDTADGATTVVAGQQIGAERVTRLDALGITLARGDETRTLSLMEAS
;
A
#
# COMPACT_ATOMS: atom_id res chain seq x y z
N MET A 1 -24.51 19.00 -40.22
CA MET A 1 -24.64 19.82 -39.00
C MET A 1 -25.75 20.82 -39.24
N SER A 2 -26.92 20.58 -38.66
CA SER A 2 -28.12 21.39 -38.87
C SER A 2 -28.64 21.81 -37.51
N THR A 3 -28.42 23.07 -37.16
CA THR A 3 -28.95 23.71 -35.96
C THR A 3 -30.19 24.50 -36.35
N THR A 4 -31.36 23.92 -36.13
CA THR A 4 -32.64 24.65 -36.17
C THR A 4 -32.86 25.33 -34.83
N PHE A 5 -32.63 26.64 -34.78
CA PHE A 5 -33.13 27.49 -33.70
C PHE A 5 -34.64 27.66 -33.91
N VAL A 6 -35.43 27.02 -33.06
CA VAL A 6 -36.87 27.26 -32.97
C VAL A 6 -37.07 28.59 -32.24
N GLU A 7 -37.46 29.58 -33.02
CA GLU A 7 -37.91 30.90 -32.63
C GLU A 7 -39.18 30.78 -31.76
N PHE A 8 -39.06 31.02 -30.45
CA PHE A 8 -40.21 31.21 -29.56
C PHE A 8 -40.80 32.62 -29.78
N GLY A 9 -41.46 32.79 -30.92
CA GLY A 9 -42.36 33.91 -31.17
C GLY A 9 -43.63 33.77 -30.34
N GLY A 10 -43.68 34.42 -29.18
CA GLY A 10 -44.89 34.36 -28.33
C GLY A 10 -44.85 35.15 -27.02
N ALA A 11 -44.00 36.17 -26.88
CA ALA A 11 -43.85 36.91 -25.62
C ALA A 11 -44.30 38.39 -25.68
N ALA A 12 -44.94 38.84 -26.76
CA ALA A 12 -45.36 40.24 -26.91
C ALA A 12 -46.76 40.53 -26.35
N SER A 13 -47.68 39.56 -26.33
CA SER A 13 -49.08 39.77 -25.92
C SER A 13 -49.33 39.60 -24.41
N VAL A 14 -48.41 38.96 -23.67
CA VAL A 14 -48.59 38.65 -22.24
C VAL A 14 -48.26 39.86 -21.35
N ARG A 15 -47.29 40.69 -21.76
CA ARG A 15 -46.82 41.85 -20.97
C ARG A 15 -47.87 42.94 -20.68
N PRO A 16 -48.70 43.41 -21.64
CA PRO A 16 -49.67 44.47 -21.34
C PRO A 16 -50.76 43.99 -20.37
N PHE A 17 -51.18 42.72 -20.48
CA PHE A 17 -52.24 42.14 -19.64
C PHE A 17 -51.79 41.95 -18.18
N VAL A 18 -50.57 41.43 -17.98
CA VAL A 18 -50.00 41.23 -16.63
C VAL A 18 -49.77 42.56 -15.92
N SER A 19 -49.30 43.59 -16.64
CA SER A 19 -49.09 44.93 -16.05
C SER A 19 -50.38 45.60 -15.60
N HIS A 20 -51.47 45.45 -16.36
CA HIS A 20 -52.77 46.01 -16.03
C HIS A 20 -53.41 45.28 -14.83
N TRP A 21 -53.19 43.97 -14.72
CA TRP A 21 -53.62 43.17 -13.57
C TRP A 21 -52.89 43.52 -12.28
N ILE A 22 -51.57 43.73 -12.35
CA ILE A 22 -50.74 44.13 -11.20
C ILE A 22 -51.15 45.50 -10.66
N LYS A 23 -51.45 46.47 -11.54
CA LYS A 23 -51.97 47.78 -11.13
C LYS A 23 -53.34 47.68 -10.47
N ARG A 24 -54.20 46.78 -10.94
CA ARG A 24 -55.56 46.55 -10.40
C ARG A 24 -55.59 45.72 -9.11
N ALA A 25 -54.49 45.05 -8.77
CA ALA A 25 -54.29 44.32 -7.52
C ALA A 25 -53.78 45.20 -6.38
N ARG A 26 -53.23 46.39 -6.67
CA ARG A 26 -52.76 47.39 -5.69
C ARG A 26 -53.87 48.34 -5.18
N LEU A 27 -55.13 47.94 -5.26
CA LEU A 27 -56.25 48.67 -4.65
C LEU A 27 -56.57 48.06 -3.28
N PRO A 28 -56.83 48.87 -2.23
CA PRO A 28 -56.98 48.41 -0.86
C PRO A 28 -58.06 47.32 -0.72
N PHE A 29 -57.80 46.31 0.13
CA PHE A 29 -58.59 45.08 0.28
C PHE A 29 -60.07 45.30 0.68
N ASP A 30 -60.40 46.49 1.21
CA ASP A 30 -61.76 46.91 1.58
C ASP A 30 -62.66 47.25 0.38
N ALA A 31 -62.10 47.56 -0.79
CA ALA A 31 -62.87 47.93 -1.99
C ALA A 31 -63.18 46.75 -2.93
N TRP A 32 -62.85 45.51 -2.55
CA TRP A 32 -62.98 44.35 -3.44
C TRP A 32 -64.33 43.65 -3.28
N SER A 33 -65.08 43.53 -4.38
CA SER A 33 -66.33 42.76 -4.40
C SER A 33 -66.09 41.26 -4.14
N ARG A 34 -67.05 40.60 -3.49
CA ARG A 34 -66.98 39.16 -3.11
C ARG A 34 -66.66 38.24 -4.31
N ARG A 35 -67.14 38.58 -5.51
CA ARG A 35 -66.84 37.86 -6.76
C ARG A 35 -65.36 37.94 -7.15
N ARG A 36 -64.72 39.08 -6.91
CA ARG A 36 -63.30 39.31 -7.28
C ARG A 36 -62.35 38.57 -6.35
N ARG A 37 -62.70 38.44 -5.07
CA ARG A 37 -61.97 37.58 -4.11
C ARG A 37 -61.98 36.12 -4.53
N TRP A 38 -63.13 35.62 -4.99
CA TRP A 38 -63.26 34.25 -5.53
C TRP A 38 -62.42 34.02 -6.78
N VAL A 39 -62.40 34.96 -7.73
CA VAL A 39 -61.59 34.83 -8.95
C VAL A 39 -60.10 34.79 -8.63
N VAL A 40 -59.61 35.63 -7.71
CA VAL A 40 -58.19 35.63 -7.31
C VAL A 40 -57.85 34.34 -6.55
N ALA A 41 -58.72 33.87 -5.66
CA ALA A 41 -58.54 32.61 -4.96
C ALA A 41 -58.47 31.41 -5.94
N LEU A 42 -59.34 31.38 -6.94
CA LEU A 42 -59.34 30.34 -7.97
C LEU A 42 -58.06 30.42 -8.82
N LEU A 43 -57.60 31.61 -9.17
CA LEU A 43 -56.35 31.79 -9.92
C LEU A 43 -55.16 31.28 -9.11
N ILE A 44 -55.07 31.62 -7.82
CA ILE A 44 -54.01 31.09 -6.94
C ILE A 44 -54.10 29.56 -6.86
N ALA A 45 -55.29 29.00 -6.67
CA ALA A 45 -55.50 27.56 -6.60
C ALA A 45 -55.05 26.83 -7.89
N VAL A 46 -55.42 27.36 -9.06
CA VAL A 46 -54.99 26.83 -10.37
C VAL A 46 -53.47 26.93 -10.52
N THR A 47 -52.87 28.04 -10.08
CA THR A 47 -51.42 28.24 -10.19
C THR A 47 -50.65 27.29 -9.29
N VAL A 48 -51.09 27.09 -8.05
CA VAL A 48 -50.49 26.14 -7.10
C VAL A 48 -50.68 24.70 -7.60
N PHE A 49 -51.84 24.36 -8.14
CA PHE A 49 -52.09 23.03 -8.71
C PHE A 49 -51.23 22.77 -9.96
N ALA A 50 -51.09 23.76 -10.85
CA ALA A 50 -50.20 23.68 -11.99
C ALA A 50 -48.73 23.52 -11.56
N LEU A 51 -48.26 24.30 -10.59
CA LEU A 51 -46.89 24.15 -10.05
C LEU A 51 -46.70 22.79 -9.35
N GLY A 52 -47.70 22.32 -8.60
CA GLY A 52 -47.64 21.04 -7.90
C GLY A 52 -47.61 19.86 -8.86
N THR A 53 -48.43 19.88 -9.91
CA THR A 53 -48.41 18.86 -10.97
C THR A 53 -47.11 18.92 -11.78
N HIS A 54 -46.60 20.11 -12.09
CA HIS A 54 -45.30 20.25 -12.75
C HIS A 54 -44.16 19.73 -11.88
N GLY A 55 -44.18 20.04 -10.58
CA GLY A 55 -43.24 19.52 -9.60
C GLY A 55 -43.34 17.99 -9.48
N TRP A 56 -44.53 17.42 -9.55
CA TRP A 56 -44.75 15.97 -9.53
C TRP A 56 -44.22 15.27 -10.79
N ILE A 57 -44.38 15.91 -11.96
CA ILE A 57 -43.87 15.41 -13.25
C ILE A 57 -42.34 15.52 -13.29
N VAL A 58 -41.76 16.62 -12.79
CA VAL A 58 -40.30 16.83 -12.75
C VAL A 58 -39.63 15.98 -11.67
N ALA A 59 -40.31 15.70 -10.57
CA ALA A 59 -39.81 14.81 -9.51
C ALA A 59 -39.84 13.32 -9.90
N ASP A 60 -40.28 12.98 -11.11
CA ASP A 60 -40.28 11.64 -11.72
C ASP A 60 -40.71 10.51 -10.77
N PHE A 61 -41.78 10.72 -10.00
CA PHE A 61 -42.34 9.68 -9.13
C PHE A 61 -42.91 8.48 -9.90
N SER A 62 -43.05 8.59 -11.24
CA SER A 62 -43.51 7.49 -12.09
C SER A 62 -42.40 6.46 -12.38
N GLY A 63 -41.13 6.83 -12.23
CA GLY A 63 -39.97 5.98 -12.53
C GLY A 63 -39.88 5.52 -13.99
N VAL A 64 -40.75 6.05 -14.87
CA VAL A 64 -40.84 5.61 -16.27
C VAL A 64 -39.65 6.13 -17.07
N ASP A 65 -39.23 7.38 -16.85
CA ASP A 65 -38.06 7.93 -17.53
C ASP A 65 -36.76 7.31 -16.99
N ALA A 66 -36.67 7.06 -15.67
CA ALA A 66 -35.63 6.24 -15.09
C ALA A 66 -35.58 4.83 -15.74
N SER A 67 -36.72 4.15 -15.90
CA SER A 67 -36.78 2.82 -16.53
C SER A 67 -36.36 2.83 -18.01
N ARG A 68 -36.74 3.88 -18.76
CA ARG A 68 -36.36 4.06 -20.16
C ARG A 68 -34.87 4.34 -20.30
N SER A 69 -34.30 5.17 -19.42
CA SER A 69 -32.85 5.41 -19.40
C SER A 69 -32.07 4.15 -19.03
N ALA A 70 -32.57 3.34 -18.10
CA ALA A 70 -31.95 2.08 -17.70
C ALA A 70 -32.01 1.05 -18.85
N LEU A 71 -33.12 1.01 -19.60
CA LEU A 71 -33.27 0.15 -20.76
C LEU A 71 -32.40 0.60 -21.94
N ALA A 72 -32.29 1.91 -22.19
CA ALA A 72 -31.37 2.42 -23.20
C ALA A 72 -29.90 2.12 -22.83
N ALA A 73 -29.54 2.23 -21.56
CA ALA A 73 -28.22 1.90 -21.06
C ALA A 73 -27.92 0.39 -21.18
N SER A 74 -28.88 -0.49 -20.91
CA SER A 74 -28.69 -1.94 -21.02
C SER A 74 -28.52 -2.39 -22.48
N VAL A 75 -29.28 -1.80 -23.41
CA VAL A 75 -29.13 -2.07 -24.86
C VAL A 75 -27.74 -1.65 -25.35
N ARG A 76 -27.23 -0.50 -24.89
CA ARG A 76 -25.87 -0.04 -25.23
C ARG A 76 -24.80 -0.99 -24.71
N ARG A 77 -24.91 -1.43 -23.44
CA ARG A 77 -23.98 -2.41 -22.85
C ARG A 77 -23.97 -3.74 -23.61
N LEU A 78 -25.13 -4.20 -24.10
CA LEU A 78 -25.22 -5.41 -24.91
C LEU A 78 -24.50 -5.24 -26.27
N ALA A 79 -24.66 -4.08 -26.91
CA ALA A 79 -23.97 -3.78 -28.16
C ALA A 79 -22.45 -3.71 -27.97
N ASP A 80 -21.99 -3.05 -26.91
CA ASP A 80 -20.57 -2.95 -26.57
C ASP A 80 -19.96 -4.32 -26.25
N ALA A 81 -20.67 -5.16 -25.48
CA ALA A 81 -20.24 -6.53 -25.19
C ALA A 81 -20.18 -7.42 -26.45
N ARG A 82 -21.12 -7.25 -27.39
CA ARG A 82 -21.05 -7.95 -28.69
C ARG A 82 -19.88 -7.47 -29.54
N HIS A 83 -19.58 -6.19 -29.51
CA HIS A 83 -18.45 -5.63 -30.23
C HIS A 83 -17.12 -6.15 -29.67
N SER A 84 -16.96 -6.18 -28.34
CA SER A 84 -15.77 -6.74 -27.70
C SER A 84 -15.62 -8.25 -27.97
N LEU A 85 -16.71 -9.02 -27.96
CA LEU A 85 -16.69 -10.43 -28.37
C LEU A 85 -16.30 -10.60 -29.84
N GLY A 86 -16.66 -9.66 -30.72
CA GLY A 86 -16.24 -9.63 -32.13
C GLY A 86 -14.76 -9.31 -32.33
N GLN A 87 -14.12 -8.63 -31.37
CA GLN A 87 -12.69 -8.29 -31.39
C GLN A 87 -11.81 -9.41 -30.81
N LEU A 88 -12.36 -10.30 -29.96
CA LEU A 88 -11.62 -11.43 -29.39
C LEU A 88 -10.95 -12.36 -30.42
N PRO A 89 -11.55 -12.69 -31.58
CA PRO A 89 -10.89 -13.49 -32.61
C PRO A 89 -9.72 -12.77 -33.28
N ALA A 90 -9.75 -11.43 -33.38
CA ALA A 90 -8.65 -10.63 -33.91
C ALA A 90 -7.50 -10.60 -32.90
N LEU A 91 -7.79 -10.32 -31.62
CA LEU A 91 -6.83 -10.41 -30.53
C LEU A 91 -6.26 -11.81 -30.37
N ARG A 92 -7.06 -12.87 -30.53
CA ARG A 92 -6.58 -14.26 -30.50
C ARG A 92 -5.65 -14.55 -31.67
N ARG A 93 -5.87 -13.96 -32.85
CA ARG A 93 -4.96 -14.08 -34.00
C ARG A 93 -3.68 -13.27 -33.80
N GLU A 94 -3.76 -12.09 -33.18
CA GLU A 94 -2.60 -11.26 -32.85
C GLU A 94 -1.73 -11.90 -31.76
N VAL A 95 -2.35 -12.47 -30.72
CA VAL A 95 -1.70 -13.30 -29.71
C VAL A 95 -1.19 -14.61 -30.32
N ALA A 96 -1.86 -15.22 -31.28
CA ALA A 96 -1.32 -16.40 -31.97
C ALA A 96 -0.15 -16.03 -32.91
N ALA A 97 -0.17 -14.87 -33.55
CA ALA A 97 0.92 -14.40 -34.40
C ALA A 97 2.16 -13.97 -33.58
N THR A 98 1.93 -13.32 -32.44
CA THR A 98 3.00 -12.89 -31.51
C THR A 98 3.44 -14.03 -30.58
N GLY A 99 2.52 -14.95 -30.30
CA GLY A 99 2.64 -16.06 -29.35
C GLY A 99 2.90 -17.41 -29.99
N ALA A 100 2.90 -17.60 -31.31
CA ALA A 100 3.41 -18.86 -31.89
C ALA A 100 4.93 -19.02 -31.70
N VAL A 101 5.67 -17.93 -31.45
CA VAL A 101 7.09 -17.97 -31.09
C VAL A 101 7.31 -18.10 -29.57
N ARG A 102 6.26 -17.92 -28.74
CA ARG A 102 6.34 -17.96 -27.26
C ARG A 102 5.18 -18.70 -26.57
N SER A 103 4.50 -19.59 -27.27
CA SER A 103 3.45 -20.41 -26.68
C SER A 103 4.12 -21.45 -25.81
N SER A 104 3.95 -21.27 -24.50
CA SER A 104 4.07 -22.33 -23.50
C SER A 104 5.32 -23.20 -23.59
N ALA A 105 6.48 -22.62 -23.28
CA ALA A 105 7.30 -23.35 -22.30
C ALA A 105 6.44 -23.36 -21.03
N SER A 106 5.83 -24.51 -20.72
CA SER A 106 5.09 -24.70 -19.48
C SER A 106 6.00 -24.27 -18.34
N TRP A 107 5.72 -23.13 -17.72
CA TRP A 107 6.56 -22.63 -16.64
C TRP A 107 6.51 -23.64 -15.49
N THR A 108 7.60 -24.36 -15.29
CA THR A 108 7.69 -25.47 -14.35
C THR A 108 8.28 -25.02 -13.02
N SER A 109 8.14 -25.83 -11.97
CA SER A 109 8.84 -25.60 -10.70
C SER A 109 10.38 -25.53 -10.86
N ALA A 110 10.93 -26.10 -11.93
CA ALA A 110 12.35 -25.98 -12.23
C ALA A 110 12.73 -24.59 -12.79
N ASP A 111 11.84 -23.96 -13.55
CA ASP A 111 12.03 -22.60 -14.05
C ASP A 111 11.98 -21.58 -12.91
N ASP A 112 11.03 -21.78 -12.00
CA ASP A 112 10.91 -21.06 -10.73
C ASP A 112 12.24 -21.09 -9.94
N VAL A 113 12.78 -22.28 -9.67
CA VAL A 113 14.05 -22.48 -8.97
C VAL A 113 15.22 -21.83 -9.73
N ARG A 114 15.28 -22.00 -11.05
CA ARG A 114 16.36 -21.47 -11.89
C ARG A 114 16.42 -19.95 -11.81
N ILE A 115 15.30 -19.28 -11.92
CA ILE A 115 15.23 -17.81 -11.97
C ILE A 115 15.54 -17.20 -10.61
N VAL A 116 15.03 -17.78 -9.53
CA VAL A 116 15.39 -17.34 -8.17
C VAL A 116 16.88 -17.59 -7.88
N SER A 117 17.43 -18.70 -8.38
CA SER A 117 18.87 -18.99 -8.26
C SER A 117 19.74 -18.01 -9.05
N GLU A 118 19.32 -17.68 -10.28
CA GLU A 118 20.01 -16.71 -11.12
C GLU A 118 19.96 -15.30 -10.50
N LEU A 119 18.80 -14.90 -9.98
CA LEU A 119 18.65 -13.64 -9.29
C LEU A 119 19.51 -13.56 -8.02
N ALA A 120 19.58 -14.65 -7.26
CA ALA A 120 20.45 -14.71 -6.09
C ALA A 120 21.94 -14.58 -6.48
N ALA A 121 22.36 -15.25 -7.55
CA ALA A 121 23.72 -15.14 -8.07
C ALA A 121 24.06 -13.73 -8.59
N GLN A 122 23.10 -13.04 -9.21
CA GLN A 122 23.28 -11.66 -9.67
C GLN A 122 23.40 -10.64 -8.53
N ASN A 123 22.84 -10.95 -7.35
CA ASN A 123 22.84 -10.07 -6.19
C ASN A 123 23.81 -10.55 -5.09
N ASP A 124 24.80 -11.38 -5.40
CA ASP A 124 25.79 -11.93 -4.44
C ASP A 124 25.15 -12.60 -3.19
N VAL A 125 23.97 -13.19 -3.35
CA VAL A 125 23.25 -13.94 -2.31
C VAL A 125 23.66 -15.42 -2.36
N THR A 126 24.30 -15.91 -1.29
CA THR A 126 24.72 -17.31 -1.21
C THR A 126 23.54 -18.19 -0.78
N LEU A 127 22.93 -18.91 -1.72
CA LEU A 127 21.85 -19.86 -1.43
C LEU A 127 22.36 -21.07 -0.63
N LEU A 128 21.73 -21.34 0.51
CA LEU A 128 22.00 -22.49 1.38
C LEU A 128 21.03 -23.65 1.10
N SER A 129 19.75 -23.34 0.89
CA SER A 129 18.74 -24.32 0.48
C SER A 129 17.68 -23.65 -0.39
N LEU A 130 17.14 -24.41 -1.34
CA LEU A 130 16.06 -23.97 -2.21
C LEU A 130 15.14 -25.16 -2.49
N GLU A 131 13.94 -25.13 -1.90
CA GLU A 131 13.01 -26.24 -1.90
C GLU A 131 11.67 -25.82 -2.55
N PRO A 132 11.31 -26.39 -3.70
CA PRO A 132 10.00 -26.16 -4.30
C PRO A 132 8.93 -26.93 -3.51
N GLY A 133 7.91 -26.23 -3.05
CA GLY A 133 6.75 -26.82 -2.40
C GLY A 133 5.69 -27.28 -3.40
N ALA A 134 4.70 -28.03 -2.89
CA ALA A 134 3.61 -28.53 -3.71
C ALA A 134 2.73 -27.39 -4.23
N ALA A 135 2.39 -27.44 -5.51
CA ALA A 135 1.46 -26.50 -6.12
C ALA A 135 0.09 -26.58 -5.45
N SER A 136 -0.51 -25.43 -5.18
CA SER A 136 -1.84 -25.29 -4.62
C SER A 136 -2.66 -24.27 -5.42
N GLY A 137 -3.99 -24.38 -5.41
CA GLY A 137 -4.88 -23.51 -6.18
C GLY A 137 -5.06 -23.93 -7.64
N ALA A 138 -6.01 -23.28 -8.33
CA ALA A 138 -6.38 -23.60 -9.71
C ALA A 138 -6.52 -22.33 -10.57
N GLY A 139 -6.14 -22.43 -11.84
CA GLY A 139 -6.27 -21.33 -12.81
C GLY A 139 -5.35 -20.15 -12.49
N ALA A 140 -5.93 -18.95 -12.39
CA ALA A 140 -5.20 -17.72 -12.10
C ALA A 140 -4.56 -17.69 -10.70
N GLU A 141 -5.17 -18.39 -9.75
CA GLU A 141 -4.72 -18.52 -8.35
C GLU A 141 -3.79 -19.74 -8.14
N SER A 142 -3.26 -20.31 -9.22
CA SER A 142 -2.26 -21.38 -9.11
C SER A 142 -0.99 -20.82 -8.49
N MET A 143 -0.72 -21.26 -7.26
CA MET A 143 0.38 -20.81 -6.42
C MET A 143 1.36 -21.96 -6.21
N ARG A 144 2.64 -21.68 -6.37
CA ARG A 144 3.72 -22.60 -6.01
C ARG A 144 4.60 -21.96 -4.94
N PRO A 145 4.53 -22.45 -3.69
CA PRO A 145 5.43 -22.00 -2.65
C PRO A 145 6.85 -22.49 -2.94
N LEU A 146 7.84 -21.64 -2.72
CA LEU A 146 9.26 -21.92 -2.84
C LEU A 146 9.92 -21.44 -1.55
N GLN A 147 10.46 -22.38 -0.78
CA GLN A 147 11.21 -22.05 0.41
C GLN A 147 12.67 -21.85 0.03
N PHE A 148 13.25 -20.73 0.44
CA PHE A 148 14.67 -20.49 0.26
C PHE A 148 15.31 -20.11 1.58
N THR A 149 16.52 -20.61 1.77
CA THR A 149 17.42 -20.20 2.83
C THR A 149 18.69 -19.68 2.19
N ALA A 150 19.12 -18.49 2.54
CA ALA A 150 20.32 -17.87 1.97
C ALA A 150 21.15 -17.15 3.02
N ARG A 151 22.43 -16.95 2.73
CA ARG A 151 23.35 -16.11 3.48
C ARG A 151 23.75 -14.92 2.61
N THR A 152 23.60 -13.71 3.15
CA THR A 152 23.89 -12.46 2.43
C THR A 152 24.14 -11.32 3.44
N ASP A 153 24.40 -10.11 2.97
CA ASP A 153 24.36 -8.91 3.79
C ASP A 153 23.04 -8.14 3.56
N PHE A 154 22.85 -7.05 4.31
CA PHE A 154 21.60 -6.30 4.23
C PHE A 154 21.39 -5.62 2.87
N VAL A 155 22.45 -5.11 2.25
CA VAL A 155 22.37 -4.37 0.98
C VAL A 155 21.99 -5.32 -0.15
N HIS A 156 22.67 -6.46 -0.23
CA HIS A 156 22.42 -7.50 -1.23
C HIS A 156 21.06 -8.18 -1.02
N LEU A 157 20.60 -8.36 0.24
CA LEU A 157 19.24 -8.81 0.52
C LEU A 157 18.20 -7.85 -0.06
N MET A 158 18.37 -6.54 0.14
CA MET A 158 17.42 -5.54 -0.35
C MET A 158 17.42 -5.47 -1.87
N ALA A 159 18.59 -5.60 -2.51
CA ALA A 159 18.71 -5.70 -3.96
C ALA A 159 17.99 -6.96 -4.51
N PHE A 160 18.18 -8.11 -3.84
CA PHE A 160 17.47 -9.35 -4.19
C PHE A 160 15.95 -9.22 -4.06
N LEU A 161 15.44 -8.69 -2.95
CA LEU A 161 14.00 -8.51 -2.74
C LEU A 161 13.37 -7.57 -3.77
N ARG A 162 14.10 -6.54 -4.20
CA ARG A 162 13.69 -5.68 -5.32
C ARG A 162 13.71 -6.43 -6.64
N GLY A 163 14.75 -7.21 -6.91
CA GLY A 163 14.83 -8.02 -8.13
C GLY A 163 13.68 -9.03 -8.28
N LEU A 164 13.06 -9.46 -7.18
CA LEU A 164 11.86 -10.30 -7.23
C LEU A 164 10.66 -9.62 -7.90
N SER A 165 10.53 -8.28 -7.81
CA SER A 165 9.45 -7.55 -8.49
C SER A 165 9.64 -7.43 -9.99
N ASP A 166 10.89 -7.52 -10.46
CA ASP A 166 11.25 -7.41 -11.87
C ASP A 166 11.13 -8.75 -12.61
N LEU A 167 10.86 -9.84 -11.87
CA LEU A 167 10.67 -11.15 -12.45
C LEU A 167 9.42 -11.19 -13.36
N PRO A 168 9.46 -11.96 -14.46
CA PRO A 168 8.33 -12.07 -15.38
C PRO A 168 7.13 -12.81 -14.78
N VAL A 169 7.19 -13.30 -13.55
CA VAL A 169 6.13 -14.00 -12.82
C VAL A 169 5.92 -13.31 -11.48
N LEU A 170 4.65 -13.14 -11.09
CA LEU A 170 4.32 -12.55 -9.80
C LEU A 170 4.87 -13.44 -8.68
N THR A 171 5.81 -12.88 -7.92
CA THR A 171 6.47 -13.53 -6.79
C THR A 171 6.16 -12.74 -5.52
N VAL A 172 5.50 -13.39 -4.56
CA VAL A 172 5.07 -12.74 -3.31
C VAL A 172 5.80 -13.38 -2.13
N PRO A 173 6.68 -12.65 -1.43
CA PRO A 173 7.22 -13.09 -0.15
C PRO A 173 6.13 -13.10 0.91
N VAL A 174 5.94 -14.22 1.63
CA VAL A 174 4.87 -14.35 2.63
C VAL A 174 5.40 -14.48 4.05
N ASP A 175 6.42 -15.30 4.23
CA ASP A 175 7.09 -15.46 5.52
C ASP A 175 8.56 -15.18 5.29
N VAL A 176 9.10 -14.15 5.93
CA VAL A 176 10.49 -13.74 5.78
C VAL A 176 11.08 -13.57 7.17
N THR A 177 12.07 -14.39 7.47
CA THR A 177 12.81 -14.34 8.72
C THR A 177 14.26 -14.02 8.41
N VAL A 178 14.80 -13.00 9.08
CA VAL A 178 16.20 -12.58 8.92
C VAL A 178 16.87 -12.68 10.29
N LYS A 179 17.98 -13.40 10.34
CA LYS A 179 18.79 -13.58 11.55
C LYS A 179 20.22 -13.20 11.24
N ARG A 180 20.89 -12.59 12.20
CA ARG A 180 22.33 -12.33 12.10
C ARG A 180 23.11 -13.59 12.50
N ASP A 181 24.06 -13.97 11.66
CA ASP A 181 25.02 -15.05 11.86
C ASP A 181 26.43 -14.47 11.72
N ALA A 182 27.02 -14.12 12.87
CA ALA A 182 28.29 -13.40 13.01
C ALA A 182 28.36 -12.07 12.24
N VAL A 183 28.93 -12.11 11.03
CA VAL A 183 29.16 -10.94 10.14
C VAL A 183 28.18 -10.93 8.96
N SER A 184 27.36 -11.97 8.81
CA SER A 184 26.41 -12.14 7.70
C SER A 184 24.98 -12.30 8.20
N LEU A 185 24.00 -12.12 7.31
CA LEU A 185 22.60 -12.41 7.56
C LEU A 185 22.24 -13.77 6.98
N VAL A 186 21.56 -14.59 7.78
CA VAL A 186 20.87 -15.79 7.32
C VAL A 186 19.39 -15.44 7.17
N VAL A 187 18.90 -15.58 5.95
CA VAL A 187 17.53 -15.29 5.55
C VAL A 187 16.84 -16.62 5.27
N ASN A 188 15.68 -16.82 5.85
CA ASN A 188 14.78 -17.92 5.49
C ASN A 188 13.44 -17.33 5.12
N ALA A 189 12.97 -17.63 3.90
CA ALA A 189 11.74 -17.09 3.40
C ALA A 189 10.96 -18.04 2.49
N THR A 190 9.64 -17.87 2.49
CA THR A 190 8.71 -18.56 1.59
C THR A 190 8.20 -17.59 0.53
N LEU A 191 8.48 -17.90 -0.73
CA LEU A 191 8.06 -17.15 -1.91
C LEU A 191 6.89 -17.88 -2.59
N ASN A 192 5.78 -17.20 -2.79
CA ASN A 192 4.65 -17.73 -3.54
C ASN A 192 4.70 -17.23 -4.98
N MET A 193 4.87 -18.14 -5.93
CA MET A 193 4.93 -17.82 -7.35
C MET A 193 3.61 -18.15 -8.03
N PHE A 194 3.12 -17.20 -8.82
CA PHE A 194 1.84 -17.30 -9.54
C PHE A 194 2.08 -17.28 -11.04
N SER A 195 2.20 -18.46 -11.67
CA SER A 195 2.55 -18.57 -13.10
C SER A 195 1.59 -17.90 -14.07
N ALA A 196 0.32 -17.70 -13.65
CA ALA A 196 -0.71 -17.08 -14.47
C ALA A 196 -0.77 -15.54 -14.31
N LEU A 197 -0.06 -14.99 -13.32
CA LEU A 197 -0.10 -13.56 -12.99
C LEU A 197 1.23 -12.89 -13.35
N ARG A 198 1.14 -11.67 -13.86
CA ARG A 198 2.28 -10.79 -14.14
C ARG A 198 2.31 -9.68 -13.09
N PRO A 199 3.49 -9.27 -12.61
CA PRO A 199 3.59 -8.08 -11.77
C PRO A 199 2.98 -6.87 -12.49
N ALA A 200 2.23 -6.05 -11.76
CA ALA A 200 1.82 -4.76 -12.28
C ALA A 200 3.08 -3.88 -12.41
N PRO A 201 3.20 -3.07 -13.48
CA PRO A 201 4.33 -2.15 -13.60
C PRO A 201 4.36 -1.25 -12.36
N LEU A 202 5.50 -1.22 -11.65
CA LEU A 202 5.71 -0.26 -10.57
C LEU A 202 5.53 1.13 -11.17
N ASN A 203 4.62 1.93 -10.60
CA ASN A 203 4.54 3.33 -10.94
C ASN A 203 5.91 3.97 -10.66
N ALA A 204 6.47 4.69 -11.63
CA ALA A 204 7.81 5.31 -11.59
C ALA A 204 8.12 6.18 -10.35
N SER A 205 7.12 6.43 -9.51
CA SER A 205 7.25 7.08 -8.20
C SER A 205 8.08 6.27 -7.20
N ALA A 206 8.10 4.94 -7.29
CA ALA A 206 8.89 4.09 -6.40
C ALA A 206 10.38 4.00 -6.81
N ASP A 207 10.65 4.09 -8.13
CA ASP A 207 12.02 4.16 -8.67
C ASP A 207 12.70 5.50 -8.35
N ALA A 208 11.92 6.58 -8.28
CA ALA A 208 12.40 7.93 -7.97
C ALA A 208 12.98 8.07 -6.54
N PHE A 209 12.62 7.18 -5.60
CA PHE A 209 13.21 7.20 -4.25
C PHE A 209 14.64 6.65 -4.22
N VAL A 210 15.11 6.00 -5.29
CA VAL A 210 16.40 5.30 -5.27
C VAL A 210 17.34 5.80 -6.37
N ASP A 211 16.84 6.10 -7.57
CA ASP A 211 17.71 6.65 -8.63
C ASP A 211 18.16 8.09 -8.33
N ALA A 212 17.31 8.87 -7.65
CA ALA A 212 17.69 10.19 -7.14
C ALA A 212 18.77 10.12 -6.04
N SER A 213 19.01 8.96 -5.43
CA SER A 213 20.00 8.82 -4.34
C SER A 213 21.40 8.40 -4.79
N LEU A 214 21.60 8.13 -6.09
CA LEU A 214 22.91 7.76 -6.64
C LEU A 214 23.56 8.88 -7.47
N ASP A 215 22.79 9.87 -7.94
CA ASP A 215 23.26 10.94 -8.85
C ASP A 215 22.99 12.37 -8.33
N SER A 216 22.47 12.54 -7.11
CA SER A 216 22.33 13.87 -6.49
C SER A 216 23.56 14.22 -5.66
N ASP A 217 24.38 15.13 -6.16
CA ASP A 217 25.41 15.90 -5.42
C ASP A 217 24.82 16.82 -4.31
N ASP A 218 23.60 16.55 -3.83
CA ASP A 218 23.01 17.21 -2.67
C ASP A 218 23.18 16.30 -1.45
N ASP A 219 24.07 16.73 -0.55
CA ASP A 219 24.46 16.10 0.73
C ASP A 219 23.29 16.02 1.74
N GLU A 220 22.13 15.48 1.37
CA GLU A 220 21.22 14.85 2.32
C GLU A 220 21.64 13.39 2.43
N ASP A 221 22.60 13.16 3.33
CA ASP A 221 23.17 11.86 3.71
C ASP A 221 22.03 10.91 4.15
N LEU A 222 21.37 10.28 3.17
CA LEU A 222 20.40 9.21 3.39
C LEU A 222 21.19 8.01 3.87
N VAL A 223 21.51 8.03 5.17
CA VAL A 223 22.22 6.95 5.85
C VAL A 223 21.33 5.72 5.76
N PHE A 224 21.64 4.83 4.82
CA PHE A 224 21.00 3.52 4.70
C PHE A 224 21.39 2.69 5.92
N PHE A 225 20.60 2.81 6.97
CA PHE A 225 20.86 2.16 8.25
C PHE A 225 20.57 0.67 8.13
N ASP A 226 21.61 -0.16 8.26
CA ASP A 226 21.45 -1.59 8.43
C ASP A 226 20.97 -1.90 9.85
N PRO A 227 19.73 -2.38 10.04
CA PRO A 227 19.20 -2.68 11.36
C PRO A 227 19.88 -3.88 12.05
N PHE A 228 20.70 -4.65 11.31
CA PHE A 228 21.44 -5.79 11.85
C PHE A 228 22.90 -5.45 12.18
N SER A 229 23.37 -4.29 11.75
CA SER A 229 24.72 -3.82 12.06
C SER A 229 24.87 -3.55 13.56
N PRO A 230 26.02 -3.89 14.16
CA PRO A 230 26.25 -3.59 15.57
C PRO A 230 26.23 -2.05 15.77
N PRO A 231 25.61 -1.55 16.84
CA PRO A 231 25.53 -0.12 17.08
C PRO A 231 26.94 0.49 17.12
N GLN A 232 27.18 1.53 16.31
CA GLN A 232 28.48 2.15 16.11
C GLN A 232 29.13 2.73 17.39
N MET A 233 28.38 2.80 18.51
CA MET A 233 28.93 3.07 19.83
C MET A 233 29.99 2.05 20.30
N PHE A 234 30.07 0.87 19.70
CA PHE A 234 31.17 -0.08 19.95
C PHE A 234 32.44 0.20 19.12
N ALA A 235 32.40 1.09 18.13
CA ALA A 235 33.53 1.38 17.24
C ALA A 235 34.29 2.67 17.61
N ALA A 236 33.67 3.59 18.35
CA ALA A 236 34.29 4.84 18.78
C ALA A 236 34.75 4.77 20.25
N GLY A 237 35.74 3.92 20.54
CA GLY A 237 36.38 3.92 21.86
C GLY A 237 37.11 2.63 22.18
N GLY A 238 38.38 2.54 21.75
CA GLY A 238 39.45 1.82 22.43
C GLY A 238 39.23 0.34 22.73
N VAL A 239 39.90 -0.52 21.95
CA VAL A 239 40.47 -1.82 22.35
C VAL A 239 39.91 -2.43 23.65
N SER A 240 39.09 -3.46 23.55
CA SER A 240 39.35 -4.63 24.40
C SER A 240 38.67 -5.89 23.89
N ASP A 241 39.55 -6.81 23.50
CA ASP A 241 39.38 -8.22 23.18
C ASP A 241 38.81 -9.01 24.37
N GLY A 242 37.54 -8.78 24.71
CA GLY A 242 36.90 -9.49 25.80
C GLY A 242 35.39 -9.37 25.74
N SER A 243 34.77 -10.43 25.19
CA SER A 243 33.36 -10.82 25.24
C SER A 243 32.36 -9.68 25.00
N ALA A 244 31.61 -9.76 23.90
CA ALA A 244 30.48 -8.87 23.61
C ALA A 244 29.39 -9.00 24.69
N LEU A 245 29.60 -8.33 25.84
CA LEU A 245 28.69 -8.30 26.97
C LEU A 245 27.61 -7.27 26.68
N ARG A 246 26.37 -7.72 26.52
CA ARG A 246 25.21 -6.84 26.28
C ARG A 246 24.34 -6.80 27.52
N LEU A 247 23.98 -5.60 28.00
CA LEU A 247 22.98 -5.44 29.06
C LEU A 247 21.56 -5.59 28.48
N VAL A 248 20.88 -6.69 28.84
CA VAL A 248 19.54 -7.05 28.36
C VAL A 248 18.46 -6.59 29.33
N GLY A 249 18.78 -6.53 30.62
CA GLY A 249 17.81 -6.14 31.64
C GLY A 249 18.47 -5.66 32.91
N LEU A 250 17.78 -4.79 33.63
CA LEU A 250 18.22 -4.31 34.94
C LEU A 250 17.03 -4.37 35.89
N LEU A 251 17.17 -5.12 36.98
CA LEU A 251 16.18 -5.22 38.05
C LEU A 251 16.80 -4.65 39.31
N ARG A 252 16.22 -3.59 39.85
CA ARG A 252 16.72 -2.92 41.04
C ARG A 252 15.64 -2.81 42.11
N ASP A 253 15.97 -3.26 43.31
CA ASP A 253 15.29 -2.98 44.56
C ASP A 253 16.08 -1.91 45.34
N ARG A 254 15.49 -1.31 46.38
CA ARG A 254 16.09 -0.23 47.20
C ARG A 254 17.47 -0.58 47.77
N THR A 255 17.76 -1.87 47.96
CA THR A 255 19.03 -2.36 48.54
C THR A 255 19.82 -3.30 47.65
N ARG A 256 19.24 -3.78 46.53
CA ARG A 256 19.84 -4.82 45.68
C ARG A 256 19.63 -4.49 44.21
N GLY A 257 20.67 -4.64 43.39
CA GLY A 257 20.57 -4.52 41.94
C GLY A 257 21.02 -5.83 41.29
N LEU A 258 20.29 -6.24 40.27
CA LEU A 258 20.56 -7.39 39.42
C LEU A 258 20.60 -6.89 37.98
N ALA A 259 21.66 -7.22 37.26
CA ALA A 259 21.76 -6.97 35.83
C ALA A 259 21.74 -8.31 35.09
N LEU A 260 20.97 -8.38 34.00
CA LEU A 260 20.96 -9.50 33.09
C LEU A 260 21.85 -9.15 31.89
N LEU A 261 22.92 -9.91 31.73
CA LEU A 261 23.89 -9.76 30.65
C LEU A 261 23.78 -10.90 29.67
N ASP A 262 23.77 -10.59 28.39
CA ASP A 262 23.99 -11.57 27.32
C ASP A 262 25.50 -11.73 27.12
N THR A 263 25.99 -12.96 27.27
CA THR A 263 27.36 -13.34 26.90
C THR A 263 27.32 -14.40 25.81
N ALA A 264 28.45 -14.70 25.17
CA ALA A 264 28.55 -15.72 24.12
C ALA A 264 28.09 -17.11 24.59
N ASP A 265 28.17 -17.40 25.89
CA ASP A 265 27.73 -18.64 26.53
C ASP A 265 26.25 -18.61 27.00
N GLY A 266 25.52 -17.52 26.72
CA GLY A 266 24.12 -17.32 27.08
C GLY A 266 23.88 -16.20 28.11
N ALA A 267 22.63 -16.03 28.51
CA ALA A 267 22.24 -14.97 29.45
C ALA A 267 22.66 -15.30 30.90
N THR A 268 23.36 -14.38 31.56
CA THR A 268 23.83 -14.51 32.94
C THR A 268 23.37 -13.33 33.80
N THR A 269 22.99 -13.61 35.05
CA THR A 269 22.60 -12.58 36.02
C THR A 269 23.76 -12.21 36.91
N VAL A 270 24.00 -10.92 37.09
CA VAL A 270 25.15 -10.41 37.83
C VAL A 270 24.74 -9.34 38.84
N VAL A 271 25.45 -9.30 39.97
CA VAL A 271 25.23 -8.34 41.06
C VAL A 271 26.43 -7.38 41.16
N ALA A 272 26.22 -6.20 41.75
CA ALA A 272 27.31 -5.29 42.08
C ALA A 272 28.40 -6.00 42.90
N GLY A 273 29.66 -5.87 42.47
CA GLY A 273 30.83 -6.50 43.06
C GLY A 273 31.20 -7.87 42.49
N GLN A 274 30.35 -8.46 41.64
CA GLN A 274 30.62 -9.76 41.02
C GLN A 274 31.60 -9.62 39.84
N GLN A 275 32.48 -10.62 39.70
CA GLN A 275 33.44 -10.70 38.61
C GLN A 275 32.86 -11.52 37.45
N ILE A 276 33.05 -11.02 36.23
CA ILE A 276 32.55 -11.58 34.97
C ILE A 276 33.75 -11.60 34.02
N GLY A 277 34.31 -12.79 33.80
CA GLY A 277 35.58 -12.93 33.08
C GLY A 277 36.71 -12.14 33.77
N ALA A 278 37.31 -11.19 33.06
CA ALA A 278 38.36 -10.32 33.57
C ALA A 278 37.85 -9.03 34.24
N GLU A 279 36.54 -8.80 34.28
CA GLU A 279 35.95 -7.52 34.68
C GLU A 279 35.10 -7.65 35.94
N ARG A 280 35.01 -6.58 36.74
CA ARG A 280 34.21 -6.53 37.96
C ARG A 280 33.13 -5.47 37.84
N VAL A 281 31.89 -5.81 38.20
CA VAL A 281 30.80 -4.84 38.28
C VAL A 281 31.06 -3.91 39.47
N THR A 282 31.33 -2.64 39.24
CA THR A 282 31.59 -1.66 40.32
C THR A 282 30.33 -0.90 40.70
N ARG A 283 29.46 -0.60 39.72
CA ARG A 283 28.24 0.19 39.94
C ARG A 283 27.09 -0.31 39.09
N LEU A 284 25.89 -0.27 39.68
CA LEU A 284 24.62 -0.51 38.99
C LEU A 284 23.81 0.79 39.07
N ASP A 285 23.64 1.47 37.95
CA ASP A 285 22.84 2.68 37.82
C ASP A 285 21.46 2.37 37.23
N ALA A 286 20.57 3.37 37.17
CA ALA A 286 19.18 3.18 36.74
C ALA A 286 19.03 2.76 35.27
N LEU A 287 20.02 3.08 34.43
CA LEU A 287 20.00 2.85 32.98
C LEU A 287 21.24 2.09 32.48
N GLY A 288 22.08 1.58 33.38
CA GLY A 288 23.33 0.95 32.97
C GLY A 288 24.18 0.40 34.11
N ILE A 289 25.25 -0.30 33.75
CA ILE A 289 26.22 -0.88 34.68
C ILE A 289 27.62 -0.38 34.37
N THR A 290 28.43 -0.14 35.40
CA THR A 290 29.85 0.17 35.27
C THR A 290 30.67 -1.07 35.59
N LEU A 291 31.52 -1.45 34.65
CA LEU A 291 32.47 -2.55 34.74
C LEU A 291 33.88 -1.97 34.87
N ALA A 292 34.70 -2.54 35.74
CA ALA A 292 36.11 -2.20 35.87
C ALA A 292 36.99 -3.40 35.52
N ARG A 293 38.02 -3.17 34.70
CA ARG A 293 39.08 -4.13 34.36
C ARG A 293 40.41 -3.50 34.75
N GLY A 294 40.95 -3.85 35.92
CA GLY A 294 42.12 -3.17 36.46
C GLY A 294 41.83 -1.69 36.71
N ASP A 295 42.52 -0.80 36.00
CA ASP A 295 42.36 0.67 36.09
C ASP A 295 41.40 1.24 35.01
N GLU A 296 40.96 0.40 34.06
CA GLU A 296 40.01 0.81 33.02
C GLU A 296 38.57 0.60 33.49
N THR A 297 37.72 1.60 33.24
CA THR A 297 36.27 1.50 33.52
C THR A 297 35.49 1.66 32.22
N ARG A 298 34.49 0.79 32.01
CA ARG A 298 33.56 0.85 30.89
C ARG A 298 32.12 0.80 31.39
N THR A 299 31.23 1.54 30.73
CA THR A 299 29.81 1.59 31.10
C THR A 299 28.97 0.93 30.02
N LEU A 300 28.11 -0.01 30.40
CA LEU A 300 27.13 -0.63 29.51
C LEU A 300 25.76 -0.04 29.81
N SER A 301 25.13 0.58 28.82
CA SER A 301 23.76 1.11 28.92
C SER A 301 22.73 0.06 28.51
N LEU A 302 21.54 0.12 29.09
CA LEU A 302 20.39 -0.71 28.72
C LEU A 302 19.88 -0.24 27.36
N MET A 303 19.97 -1.10 26.33
CA MET A 303 19.32 -0.85 25.05
C MET A 303 17.88 -1.35 25.11
N GLU A 304 16.93 -0.43 25.03
CA GLU A 304 15.51 -0.75 24.86
C GLU A 304 15.32 -1.45 23.50
N ALA A 305 14.66 -2.61 23.50
CA ALA A 305 14.23 -3.27 22.28
C ALA A 305 13.06 -2.46 21.70
N SER A 306 13.30 -1.74 20.61
CA SER A 306 12.24 -1.13 19.80
C SER A 306 11.69 -2.11 18.78
#